data_AF-A0A7X6X4Q7-F1
#
_entry.id   AF-A0A7X6X4Q7-F1
#
_cell.length_a   1.000
_cell.length_b   1.000
_cell.length_c   1.000
_cell.angle_alpha   90.00
_cell.angle_beta   90.00
_cell.angle_gamma   90.00
#
_symmetry.space_group_name_H-M   'P 1'
#
loop_
_entity.id
_entity.type
_entity.pdbx_description
1 polymer ?
#
loop_
_entity_poly.entity_id
_entity_poly.type
_entity_poly.pdbx_seq_one_letter_code
_entity_poly.pdbx_strand_id
1 'polypeptide(L)' 'MITKDMSLLELMQLYPETRDYLLSRGMACVRCMGAAAETVEDAAKQHGLDLEQLLDDLNRLLEANQ' A
#
# COMPACT_ATOMS: atom_id res chain seq x y z
N MET A 1 -7.37 4.65 -9.04
CA MET A 1 -5.98 5.14 -9.05
C MET A 1 -5.58 5.45 -7.62
N ILE A 2 -4.49 4.84 -7.16
CA ILE A 2 -3.95 4.94 -5.81
C ILE A 2 -2.97 6.11 -5.75
N THR A 3 -3.06 6.90 -4.68
CA THR A 3 -2.20 8.06 -4.45
C THR A 3 -1.41 7.90 -3.15
N LYS A 4 -0.35 8.70 -3.01
CA LYS A 4 0.57 8.65 -1.86
C LYS A 4 -0.09 9.02 -0.53
N ASP A 5 -1.12 9.86 -0.56
CA ASP A 5 -1.82 10.39 0.62
C ASP A 5 -2.93 9.44 1.11
N MET A 6 -3.22 8.37 0.35
CA MET A 6 -4.20 7.35 0.73
C MET A 6 -3.69 6.59 1.96
N SER A 7 -4.56 6.36 2.94
CA SER A 7 -4.21 5.53 4.09
C SER A 7 -4.10 4.07 3.68
N LEU A 8 -3.21 3.29 4.30
CA LEU A 8 -3.11 1.85 4.05
C LEU A 8 -4.42 1.13 4.37
N LEU A 9 -5.18 1.59 5.38
CA LEU A 9 -6.50 1.05 5.68
C LEU A 9 -7.49 1.28 4.54
N GLU A 10 -7.59 2.51 4.04
CA GLU A 10 -8.46 2.86 2.91
C GLU A 10 -8.06 2.09 1.65
N LEU A 11 -6.76 2.03 1.36
CA LEU A 11 -6.18 1.29 0.25
C LEU A 11 -6.64 -0.17 0.23
N MET A 12 -6.50 -0.90 1.35
CA MET A 12 -6.91 -2.30 1.41
C MET A 12 -8.43 -2.49 1.46
N GLN A 13 -9.19 -1.50 1.94
CA GLN A 13 -10.66 -1.56 1.94
C GLN A 13 -11.22 -1.39 0.53
N LEU A 14 -10.65 -0.46 -0.24
CA LEU A 14 -11.04 -0.20 -1.63
C LEU A 14 -10.48 -1.25 -2.59
N TYR A 15 -9.26 -1.73 -2.33
CA TYR A 15 -8.51 -2.63 -3.21
C TYR A 15 -7.92 -3.79 -2.40
N PRO A 16 -8.74 -4.79 -2.01
CA PRO A 16 -8.30 -5.92 -1.18
C PRO A 16 -7.10 -6.71 -1.74
N GLU A 17 -6.92 -6.72 -3.06
CA GLU A 17 -5.80 -7.34 -3.78
C GLU A 17 -4.44 -6.72 -3.42
N THR A 18 -4.42 -5.46 -3.00
CA THR A 18 -3.19 -4.78 -2.59
C THR A 18 -2.60 -5.37 -1.31
N ARG A 19 -3.42 -6.07 -0.51
CA ARG A 19 -2.99 -6.69 0.74
C ARG A 19 -1.88 -7.72 0.52
N ASP A 20 -2.04 -8.60 -0.45
CA ASP A 20 -1.05 -9.66 -0.72
C ASP A 20 0.24 -9.07 -1.28
N TYR A 21 0.12 -8.01 -2.09
CA TYR A 21 1.27 -7.25 -2.55
C TYR A 21 2.04 -6.58 -1.41
N LEU A 22 1.36 -5.83 -0.53
CA LEU A 22 1.99 -5.17 0.63
C LEU A 22 2.67 -6.20 1.57
N LEU A 23 2.02 -7.36 1.78
CA LEU A 23 2.60 -8.47 2.53
C LEU A 23 3.91 -8.97 1.89
N SER A 24 3.95 -9.12 0.56
CA SER A 24 5.16 -9.54 -0.18
C SER A 24 6.32 -8.55 -0.06
N ARG A 25 6.01 -7.27 0.18
CA ARG A 25 6.98 -6.19 0.38
C ARG A 25 7.44 -6.04 1.84
N GLY A 26 7.06 -6.97 2.72
CA GLY A 26 7.43 -6.95 4.13
C GLY A 26 6.55 -6.05 5.01
N MET A 27 5.47 -5.49 4.47
CA MET A 27 4.49 -4.71 5.24
C MET A 27 3.47 -5.62 5.94
N ALA A 28 3.92 -6.70 6.58
CA ALA A 28 3.02 -7.62 7.29
C ALA A 28 2.42 -7.03 8.58
N CYS A 29 3.00 -5.92 9.06
CA CYS A 29 2.55 -5.20 10.25
C CYS A 29 1.25 -4.40 10.09
N VAL A 30 0.62 -4.38 8.91
CA VAL A 30 -0.63 -3.64 8.65
C VAL A 30 -1.83 -4.14 9.51
N ARG A 31 -1.65 -5.24 10.27
CA ARG A 31 -2.56 -5.70 11.33
C ARG A 31 -2.38 -5.01 12.69
N CYS A 32 -1.35 -4.20 12.88
CA CYS A 32 -1.11 -3.45 14.10
C CYS A 32 -1.89 -2.12 14.04
N MET A 33 -2.60 -1.75 15.10
CA MET A 33 -3.51 -0.59 15.09
C MET A 33 -2.85 0.74 14.70
N GLY A 34 -1.52 0.87 14.80
CA GLY A 34 -0.77 2.03 14.32
C GLY A 34 -0.55 2.07 12.80
N ALA A 35 -0.36 0.92 12.16
CA ALA A 35 -0.05 0.82 10.73
C ALA A 35 -1.26 1.08 9.82
N ALA A 36 -2.48 0.95 10.37
CA ALA A 36 -3.71 1.26 9.66
C ALA A 36 -3.90 2.78 9.42
N ALA A 37 -3.25 3.63 10.22
CA ALA A 37 -3.34 5.09 10.10
C ALA A 37 -2.23 5.70 9.22
N GLU A 38 -1.27 4.90 8.78
CA GLU A 38 -0.17 5.36 7.92
C GLU A 38 -0.64 5.57 6.48
N THR A 39 -0.09 6.60 5.82
CA THR A 39 -0.27 6.79 4.39
C THR A 39 0.65 5.88 3.59
N VAL A 40 0.39 5.71 2.29
CA VAL A 40 1.31 5.02 1.38
C VAL A 40 2.70 5.66 1.38
N GLU A 41 2.77 7.00 1.46
CA GLU A 41 4.03 7.73 1.58
C GLU A 41 4.77 7.42 2.88
N ASP A 42 4.07 7.40 4.02
CA ASP A 42 4.67 7.10 5.32
C ASP A 42 5.21 5.67 5.35
N ALA A 43 4.43 4.72 4.83
CA ALA A 43 4.83 3.33 4.72
C ALA A 43 6.09 3.16 3.86
N ALA A 44 6.17 3.84 2.72
CA ALA A 44 7.36 3.81 1.88
C ALA A 44 8.59 4.33 2.63
N LYS A 45 8.46 5.45 3.35
CA LYS A 45 9.55 6.05 4.13
C LYS A 45 10.02 5.16 5.29
N GLN A 46 9.09 4.64 6.09
CA GLN A 46 9.44 3.83 7.27
C GLN A 46 10.04 2.47 6.89
N HIS A 47 9.66 1.92 5.75
CA HIS A 47 10.14 0.63 5.27
C HIS A 47 11.26 0.74 4.23
N GLY A 48 11.75 1.95 3.93
CA GLY A 48 12.86 2.18 2.99
C GLY A 48 12.55 1.77 1.55
N LEU A 49 11.29 1.91 1.15
CA LEU A 49 10.81 1.60 -0.19
C LEU A 49 10.79 2.87 -1.05
N ASP A 50 11.00 2.70 -2.35
CA ASP A 50 10.80 3.76 -3.32
C ASP A 50 9.30 4.04 -3.50
N LEU A 51 8.89 5.28 -3.24
CA LEU A 51 7.48 5.68 -3.29
C LEU A 51 6.91 5.63 -4.71
N GLU A 52 7.67 6.05 -5.72
CA GLU A 52 7.20 6.06 -7.09
C GLU A 52 6.99 4.63 -7.59
N GLN A 53 7.96 3.74 -7.34
CA GLN A 53 7.84 2.32 -7.67
C GLN A 53 6.68 1.66 -6.93
N LEU A 54 6.46 2.00 -5.65
CA LEU A 54 5.34 1.48 -4.87
C LEU A 54 3.99 1.88 -5.49
N LEU A 55 3.83 3.15 -5.86
CA LEU A 55 2.61 3.65 -6.48
C LEU A 55 2.38 3.05 -7.86
N ASP A 56 3.44 2.90 -8.67
CA ASP A 56 3.37 2.28 -9.98
C ASP A 56 2.91 0.82 -9.87
N ASP A 57 3.53 0.04 -8.98
CA ASP A 57 3.18 -1.37 -8.78
C ASP A 57 1.73 -1.51 -8.28
N LEU A 58 1.32 -0.67 -7.33
CA LEU A 58 -0.04 -0.64 -6.81
C LEU A 58 -1.07 -0.28 -7.89
N ASN A 59 -0.80 0.73 -8.73
CA ASN A 59 -1.71 1.11 -9.80
C ASN A 59 -1.76 0.07 -10.92
N ARG A 60 -0.64 -0.59 -11.24
CA ARG A 60 -0.61 -1.71 -12.20
C ARG A 60 -1.45 -2.90 -11.75
N LEU A 61 -1.50 -3.17 -10.44
CA LEU A 61 -2.38 -4.22 -9.90
C LEU A 61 -3.87 -3.91 -10.16
N LEU A 62 -4.26 -2.63 -10.16
CA LEU A 62 -5.63 -2.24 -10.48
C LEU A 62 -5.96 -2.43 -11.95
N GLU A 63 -5.01 -2.18 -12.86
CA GLU A 63 -5.20 -2.37 -14.29
C GLU A 63 -5.22 -3.87 -14.67
N ALA A 64 -4.45 -4.72 -13.99
CA ALA A 64 -4.40 -6.15 -14.24
C ALA A 64 -5.66 -6.91 -13.78
N ASN A 65 -6.49 -6.29 -12.93
CA ASN A 65 -7.74 -6.86 -12.39
C ASN A 65 -9.00 -6.22 -13.00
N GLN A 66 -8.87 -5.47 -14.08
CA GLN A 66 -9.98 -4.97 -14.92
C GLN A 66 -10.22 -5.88 -16.13
#